data_AF-X1M6D4-F1
#
_entry.id   AF-X1M6D4-F1
#
_cell.length_a   1.000
_cell.length_b   1.000
_cell.length_c   1.000
_cell.angle_alpha   90.00
_cell.angle_beta   90.00
_cell.angle_gamma   90.00
#
_symmetry.space_group_name_H-M   'P 1'
#
loop_
_entity.id
_entity.type
_entity.pdbx_description
1 polymer ?
#
loop_
_entity_poly.entity_id
_entity_poly.type
_entity_poly.pdbx_seq_one_letter_code
_entity_poly.pdbx_strand_id
1 'polypeptide(L)'
;MTKDYADVHLIDPFDGWADLQQGMIRTVSETAFQSDAARLLRAVRLAAELDFNIDSQTEVLIQHNCHLIADVAGERLREELLRLLAVPQSEPFLPYLDDLGLVTAIIPELAQAKGVKQPKEHFWDVFDHSIQTVLAVDFLLHEGTWKYANDEVLAIVPWSEVLAQHFAQEVSSGSTRRSLLKLAALLHDVSKPETKAIGEDGRTHFLGHAKLGAAMAVDILERLRFSSKEIKLVEVMV
;
A
#
# COMPACT_ATOMS: atom_id res chain seq x y z
N MET A 1 31.82 -1.54 -26.16
CA MET A 1 33.02 -1.74 -25.32
C MET A 1 32.55 -2.25 -23.98
N THR A 2 32.53 -3.56 -23.81
CA THR A 2 32.37 -4.22 -22.50
C THR A 2 33.60 -3.87 -21.68
N LYS A 3 33.42 -3.10 -20.61
CA LYS A 3 34.50 -2.87 -19.65
C LYS A 3 34.78 -4.21 -18.98
N ASP A 4 36.01 -4.69 -19.15
CA ASP A 4 36.53 -5.84 -18.43
C ASP A 4 36.76 -5.42 -16.98
N TYR A 5 36.03 -6.05 -16.06
CA TYR A 5 36.05 -5.76 -14.62
C TYR A 5 36.78 -6.85 -13.82
N ALA A 6 37.65 -7.64 -14.47
CA ALA A 6 38.34 -8.77 -13.85
C ALA A 6 39.14 -8.42 -12.56
N ASP A 7 39.49 -7.15 -12.34
CA ASP A 7 40.27 -6.68 -11.18
C ASP A 7 39.47 -5.78 -10.20
N VAL A 8 38.13 -5.81 -10.21
CA VAL A 8 37.36 -5.03 -9.23
C VAL A 8 37.34 -5.73 -7.87
N HIS A 9 38.06 -5.16 -6.90
CA HIS A 9 37.96 -5.56 -5.50
C HIS A 9 36.61 -5.10 -4.92
N LEU A 10 35.73 -6.06 -4.61
CA LEU A 10 34.46 -5.79 -3.95
C LEU A 10 34.70 -5.34 -2.50
N ILE A 11 34.15 -4.18 -2.11
CA ILE A 11 34.15 -3.71 -0.73
C ILE A 11 32.79 -4.08 -0.13
N ASP A 12 32.78 -5.10 0.73
CA ASP A 12 31.56 -5.62 1.36
C ASP A 12 31.73 -5.80 2.88
N PRO A 13 31.64 -4.71 3.67
CA PRO A 13 31.84 -4.77 5.11
C PRO A 13 30.65 -5.36 5.89
N PHE A 14 29.50 -5.59 5.23
CA PHE A 14 28.25 -6.02 5.87
C PHE A 14 27.69 -7.33 5.29
N ASP A 15 28.47 -8.05 4.47
CA ASP A 15 28.07 -9.29 3.81
C ASP A 15 26.84 -9.13 2.88
N GLY A 16 26.71 -7.94 2.28
CA GLY A 16 25.62 -7.60 1.38
C GLY A 16 25.63 -8.42 0.10
N TRP A 17 26.78 -8.94 -0.33
CA TRP A 17 26.86 -9.87 -1.45
C TRP A 17 26.14 -11.19 -1.15
N ALA A 18 26.33 -11.74 0.06
CA ALA A 18 25.64 -12.95 0.47
C ALA A 18 24.13 -12.71 0.64
N ASP A 19 23.73 -11.57 1.20
CA ASP A 19 22.31 -11.19 1.32
C ASP A 19 21.65 -11.02 -0.07
N LEU A 20 22.35 -10.40 -1.04
CA LEU A 20 21.87 -10.28 -2.42
C LEU A 20 21.69 -11.65 -3.09
N GLN A 21 22.64 -12.58 -2.89
CA GLN A 21 22.52 -13.95 -3.42
C GLN A 21 21.36 -14.73 -2.79
N GLN A 22 20.98 -14.40 -1.55
CA GLN A 22 19.90 -15.04 -0.81
C GLN A 22 18.54 -14.34 -1.00
N GLY A 23 18.50 -13.20 -1.68
CA GLY A 23 17.29 -12.38 -1.79
C GLY A 23 16.83 -11.85 -0.44
N MET A 24 17.75 -11.28 0.35
CA MET A 24 17.51 -10.84 1.72
C MET A 24 17.68 -9.32 1.88
N ILE A 25 16.72 -8.67 2.54
CA ILE A 25 16.81 -7.29 2.99
C ILE A 25 17.19 -7.30 4.47
N ARG A 26 18.40 -6.83 4.78
CA ARG A 26 18.94 -6.73 6.14
C ARG A 26 19.33 -5.29 6.45
N THR A 27 18.99 -4.80 7.64
CA THR A 27 19.49 -3.52 8.11
C THR A 27 20.98 -3.63 8.48
N VAL A 28 21.77 -2.60 8.15
CA VAL A 28 23.21 -2.54 8.48
C VAL A 28 23.47 -2.08 9.92
N SER A 29 22.47 -1.52 10.60
CA SER A 29 22.57 -1.15 12.02
C SER A 29 21.21 -1.12 12.71
N GLU A 30 21.22 -1.29 14.04
CA GLU A 30 20.02 -1.18 14.88
C GLU A 30 19.45 0.24 14.93
N THR A 31 20.29 1.25 14.66
CA THR A 31 19.92 2.67 14.71
C THR A 31 19.50 3.24 13.35
N ALA A 32 19.43 2.39 12.31
CA ALA A 32 19.23 2.83 10.93
C ALA A 32 17.89 3.54 10.72
N PHE A 33 16.84 3.10 11.41
CA PHE A 33 15.48 3.65 11.28
C PHE A 33 15.31 4.95 12.08
N GLN A 34 15.97 5.09 13.22
CA GLN A 34 16.00 6.34 14.00
C GLN A 34 16.77 7.43 13.25
N SER A 35 17.76 7.04 12.46
CA SER A 35 18.51 7.98 11.60
C SER A 35 17.69 8.44 10.40
N ASP A 36 16.82 7.57 9.86
CA ASP A 36 15.94 7.89 8.74
C ASP A 36 14.76 6.91 8.69
N ALA A 37 13.61 7.34 9.23
CA ALA A 37 12.44 6.49 9.37
C ALA A 37 11.75 6.16 8.04
N ALA A 38 12.05 6.87 6.93
CA ALA A 38 11.56 6.47 5.61
C ALA A 38 12.07 5.08 5.18
N ARG A 39 13.18 4.62 5.80
CA ARG A 39 13.73 3.28 5.56
C ARG A 39 12.79 2.15 6.00
N LEU A 40 11.87 2.42 6.93
CA LEU A 40 10.87 1.44 7.37
C LEU A 40 10.01 0.97 6.20
N LEU A 41 9.46 1.92 5.44
CA LEU A 41 8.72 1.59 4.21
C LEU A 41 9.63 1.11 3.09
N ARG A 42 10.82 1.69 2.97
CA ARG A 42 11.77 1.30 1.93
C ARG A 42 12.15 -0.17 2.00
N ALA A 43 12.31 -0.73 3.20
CA ALA A 43 12.64 -2.14 3.38
C ALA A 43 11.56 -3.03 2.75
N VAL A 44 10.29 -2.74 3.03
CA VAL A 44 9.15 -3.46 2.46
C VAL A 44 9.00 -3.21 0.96
N ARG A 45 9.21 -1.98 0.51
CA ARG A 45 9.24 -1.64 -0.93
C ARG A 45 10.29 -2.43 -1.68
N LEU A 46 11.52 -2.49 -1.16
CA LEU A 46 12.61 -3.24 -1.78
C LEU A 46 12.31 -4.74 -1.80
N ALA A 47 11.79 -5.28 -0.69
CA ALA A 47 11.34 -6.67 -0.62
C ALA A 47 10.31 -6.98 -1.70
N ALA A 48 9.28 -6.14 -1.84
CA ALA A 48 8.22 -6.29 -2.84
C ALA A 48 8.73 -6.13 -4.29
N GLU A 49 9.55 -5.13 -4.58
CA GLU A 49 10.05 -4.88 -5.94
C GLU A 49 11.07 -5.92 -6.42
N LEU A 50 11.86 -6.49 -5.51
CA LEU A 50 12.94 -7.42 -5.83
C LEU A 50 12.57 -8.88 -5.60
N ASP A 51 11.37 -9.16 -5.07
CA ASP A 51 10.95 -10.49 -4.61
C ASP A 51 11.92 -11.07 -3.55
N PHE A 52 12.28 -10.23 -2.58
CA PHE A 52 13.20 -10.56 -1.49
C PHE A 52 12.44 -10.73 -0.18
N ASN A 53 13.04 -11.48 0.75
CA ASN A 53 12.56 -11.58 2.13
C ASN A 53 13.23 -10.50 3.00
N ILE A 54 12.58 -10.14 4.12
CA ILE A 54 13.19 -9.28 5.13
C ILE A 54 13.75 -10.16 6.25
N ASP A 55 14.96 -9.87 6.72
CA ASP A 55 15.58 -10.61 7.81
C ASP A 55 14.78 -10.42 9.12
N SER A 56 14.55 -11.49 9.86
CA SER A 56 13.72 -11.49 11.08
C SER A 56 14.11 -10.43 12.13
N GLN A 57 15.40 -10.13 12.32
CA GLN A 57 15.80 -9.07 13.25
C GLN A 57 15.46 -7.70 12.68
N THR A 58 15.58 -7.54 11.36
CA THR A 58 15.15 -6.33 10.65
C THR A 58 13.63 -6.13 10.78
N GLU A 59 12.81 -7.18 10.69
CA GLU A 59 11.36 -7.10 10.92
C GLU A 59 11.03 -6.61 12.34
N VAL A 60 11.67 -7.20 13.36
CA VAL A 60 11.47 -6.79 14.77
C VAL A 60 11.84 -5.32 14.96
N LEU A 61 12.94 -4.86 14.34
CA LEU A 61 13.33 -3.47 14.38
C LEU A 61 12.33 -2.56 13.65
N ILE A 62 11.75 -3.00 12.54
CA ILE A 62 10.69 -2.25 11.84
C ILE A 62 9.46 -2.10 12.74
N GLN A 63 8.97 -3.20 13.34
CA GLN A 63 7.82 -3.18 14.24
C GLN A 63 8.05 -2.28 15.46
N HIS A 64 9.24 -2.33 16.06
CA HIS A 64 9.58 -1.49 17.20
C HIS A 64 9.60 0.00 16.85
N ASN A 65 10.03 0.35 15.64
CA ASN A 65 10.25 1.73 15.21
C ASN A 65 9.15 2.28 14.29
N CYS A 66 8.07 1.53 14.01
CA CYS A 66 7.03 1.91 13.05
C CYS A 66 6.41 3.29 13.34
N HIS A 67 6.30 3.65 14.63
CA HIS A 67 5.80 4.96 15.08
C HIS A 67 6.61 6.16 14.57
N LEU A 68 7.91 5.98 14.26
CA LEU A 68 8.78 7.03 13.73
C LEU A 68 8.37 7.49 12.32
N ILE A 69 7.54 6.73 11.61
CA ILE A 69 7.00 7.14 10.31
C ILE A 69 6.26 8.48 10.39
N ALA A 70 5.61 8.78 11.52
CA ALA A 70 4.84 10.01 11.69
C ALA A 70 5.70 11.29 11.53
N ASP A 71 7.01 11.19 11.78
CA ASP A 71 7.95 12.31 11.67
C ASP A 71 8.60 12.42 10.27
N VAL A 72 8.32 11.48 9.36
CA VAL A 72 8.84 11.50 8.00
C VAL A 72 8.07 12.51 7.16
N ALA A 73 8.79 13.35 6.41
CA ALA A 73 8.18 14.30 5.49
C ALA A 73 7.24 13.59 4.49
N GLY A 74 6.03 14.13 4.33
CA GLY A 74 4.94 13.50 3.58
C GLY A 74 5.32 13.11 2.15
N GLU A 75 6.09 13.94 1.45
CA GLU A 75 6.54 13.64 0.08
C GLU A 75 7.41 12.39 0.01
N ARG A 76 8.21 12.10 1.05
CA ARG A 76 9.04 10.90 1.12
C ARG A 76 8.20 9.65 1.36
N LEU A 77 7.18 9.75 2.21
CA LEU A 77 6.22 8.66 2.42
C LEU A 77 5.39 8.41 1.15
N ARG A 78 4.95 9.46 0.46
CA ARG A 78 4.26 9.37 -0.82
C ARG A 78 5.09 8.60 -1.86
N GLU A 79 6.37 8.92 -2.01
CA GLU A 79 7.24 8.22 -2.97
C GLU A 79 7.39 6.72 -2.66
N GLU A 80 7.60 6.34 -1.40
CA GLU A 80 7.69 4.92 -1.03
C GLU A 80 6.34 4.20 -1.21
N LEU A 81 5.22 4.85 -0.83
CA LEU A 81 3.87 4.31 -0.99
C LEU A 81 3.46 4.11 -2.45
N LEU A 82 3.71 5.11 -3.31
CA LEU A 82 3.39 5.02 -4.74
C LEU A 82 4.16 3.90 -5.42
N ARG A 83 5.43 3.73 -5.07
CA ARG A 83 6.25 2.63 -5.61
C ARG A 83 5.77 1.27 -5.14
N LEU A 84 5.40 1.13 -3.86
CA LEU A 84 4.77 -0.09 -3.34
C LEU A 84 3.49 -0.43 -4.11
N LEU A 85 2.59 0.54 -4.29
CA LEU A 85 1.33 0.33 -5.03
C LEU A 85 1.53 0.09 -6.53
N ALA A 86 2.69 0.45 -7.08
CA ALA A 86 3.06 0.16 -8.47
C ALA A 86 3.56 -1.28 -8.67
N VAL A 87 3.93 -1.99 -7.61
CA VAL A 87 4.31 -3.41 -7.69
C VAL A 87 3.06 -4.22 -8.09
N PRO A 88 3.18 -5.14 -9.07
CA PRO A 88 2.11 -6.09 -9.38
C PRO A 88 1.82 -6.99 -8.17
N GLN A 89 0.58 -7.42 -8.02
CA GLN A 89 0.14 -8.34 -6.98
C GLN A 89 0.48 -7.88 -5.54
N SER A 90 -0.39 -7.09 -4.95
CA SER A 90 -0.18 -6.50 -3.62
C SER A 90 -0.35 -7.48 -2.45
N GLU A 91 -0.83 -8.70 -2.72
CA GLU A 91 -1.19 -9.69 -1.70
C GLU A 91 -0.03 -10.09 -0.77
N PRO A 92 1.21 -10.28 -1.25
CA PRO A 92 2.33 -10.65 -0.37
C PRO A 92 2.80 -9.52 0.55
N PHE A 93 2.63 -8.24 0.16
CA PHE A 93 3.23 -7.13 0.89
C PHE A 93 2.24 -6.20 1.59
N LEU A 94 1.00 -6.07 1.11
CA LEU A 94 0.05 -5.11 1.70
C LEU A 94 -0.49 -5.57 3.07
N PRO A 95 -0.93 -6.82 3.26
CA PRO A 95 -1.21 -7.34 4.61
C PRO A 95 0.04 -7.34 5.49
N TYR A 96 1.19 -7.68 4.92
CA TYR A 96 2.47 -7.69 5.63
C TYR A 96 2.91 -6.31 6.13
N LEU A 97 2.63 -5.23 5.38
CA LEU A 97 2.79 -3.85 5.86
C LEU A 97 1.95 -3.59 7.12
N ASP A 98 0.75 -4.17 7.21
CA ASP A 98 -0.11 -4.03 8.37
C ASP A 98 0.38 -4.85 9.57
N ASP A 99 0.88 -6.07 9.33
CA ASP A 99 1.53 -6.90 10.35
C ASP A 99 2.77 -6.23 10.96
N LEU A 100 3.45 -5.39 10.17
CA LEU A 100 4.55 -4.53 10.62
C LEU A 100 4.08 -3.23 11.30
N GLY A 101 2.76 -2.96 11.32
CA GLY A 101 2.15 -1.75 11.88
C GLY A 101 2.28 -0.51 11.01
N LEU A 102 2.76 -0.65 9.77
CA LEU A 102 3.13 0.48 8.91
C LEU A 102 1.91 1.11 8.22
N VAL A 103 0.88 0.33 7.86
CA VAL A 103 -0.33 0.85 7.19
C VAL A 103 -0.98 1.94 8.04
N THR A 104 -1.27 1.65 9.30
CA THR A 104 -1.90 2.61 10.22
C THR A 104 -0.92 3.66 10.75
N ALA A 105 0.40 3.45 10.63
CA ALA A 105 1.37 4.50 10.93
C ALA A 105 1.37 5.61 9.85
N ILE A 106 1.17 5.24 8.58
CA ILE A 106 1.10 6.18 7.45
C ILE A 106 -0.28 6.84 7.36
N ILE A 107 -1.33 6.04 7.56
CA ILE A 107 -2.73 6.44 7.45
C ILE A 107 -3.45 6.09 8.76
N PRO A 108 -3.27 6.90 9.83
CA PRO A 108 -3.86 6.64 11.15
C PRO A 108 -5.39 6.50 11.14
N GLU A 109 -6.05 7.12 10.18
CA GLU A 109 -7.51 7.08 10.00
C GLU A 109 -8.01 5.65 9.77
N LEU A 110 -7.22 4.80 9.09
CA LEU A 110 -7.57 3.39 8.88
C LEU A 110 -7.58 2.56 10.18
N ALA A 111 -6.95 3.03 11.26
CA ALA A 111 -6.96 2.30 12.53
C ALA A 111 -8.37 2.13 13.10
N GLN A 112 -9.26 3.11 12.88
CA GLN A 112 -10.64 3.06 13.36
C GLN A 112 -11.49 2.03 12.61
N ALA A 113 -11.07 1.61 11.42
CA ALA A 113 -11.76 0.61 10.62
C ALA A 113 -11.54 -0.82 11.12
N LYS A 114 -10.47 -1.08 11.89
CA LYS A 114 -10.15 -2.43 12.39
C LYS A 114 -11.23 -2.93 13.35
N GLY A 115 -11.72 -4.14 13.10
CA GLY A 115 -12.77 -4.77 13.90
C GLY A 115 -14.16 -4.19 13.71
N VAL A 116 -14.35 -3.19 12.84
CA VAL A 116 -15.67 -2.61 12.58
C VAL A 116 -16.51 -3.57 11.75
N LYS A 117 -17.37 -4.33 12.46
CA LYS A 117 -18.32 -5.24 11.82
C LYS A 117 -19.25 -4.48 10.86
N GLN A 118 -19.46 -5.10 9.71
CA GLN A 118 -20.36 -4.67 8.64
C GLN A 118 -21.66 -5.51 8.65
N PRO A 119 -22.70 -5.10 7.89
CA PRO A 119 -23.90 -5.91 7.67
C PRO A 119 -23.58 -7.33 7.15
N LYS A 120 -24.54 -8.25 7.28
CA LYS A 120 -24.38 -9.69 7.01
C LYS A 120 -23.92 -10.04 5.59
N GLU A 121 -24.10 -9.13 4.65
CA GLU A 121 -23.69 -9.25 3.26
C GLU A 121 -22.16 -9.14 3.09
N HIS A 122 -21.45 -8.64 4.11
CA HIS A 122 -20.00 -8.48 4.11
C HIS A 122 -19.31 -9.61 4.88
N PHE A 123 -18.24 -10.13 4.29
CA PHE A 123 -17.42 -11.19 4.90
C PHE A 123 -16.34 -10.63 5.84
N TRP A 124 -15.80 -9.44 5.55
CA TRP A 124 -14.73 -8.78 6.30
C TRP A 124 -15.23 -7.62 7.17
N ASP A 125 -14.44 -7.27 8.19
CA ASP A 125 -14.56 -5.94 8.80
C ASP A 125 -14.16 -4.83 7.80
N VAL A 126 -14.36 -3.58 8.18
CA VAL A 126 -14.10 -2.44 7.25
C VAL A 126 -12.62 -2.38 6.82
N PHE A 127 -11.66 -2.63 7.72
CA PHE A 127 -10.25 -2.54 7.38
C PHE A 127 -9.81 -3.68 6.45
N ASP A 128 -10.13 -4.92 6.82
CA ASP A 128 -9.81 -6.09 6.00
C ASP A 128 -10.50 -6.00 4.64
N HIS A 129 -11.71 -5.43 4.59
CA HIS A 129 -12.41 -5.16 3.33
C HIS A 129 -11.59 -4.23 2.44
N SER A 130 -11.08 -3.10 2.96
CA SER A 130 -10.24 -2.17 2.19
C SER A 130 -8.98 -2.85 1.63
N ILE A 131 -8.29 -3.67 2.43
CA ILE A 131 -7.11 -4.43 1.96
C ILE A 131 -7.52 -5.37 0.82
N GLN A 132 -8.59 -6.14 1.00
CA GLN A 132 -9.06 -7.07 -0.03
C GLN A 132 -9.55 -6.37 -1.30
N THR A 133 -10.10 -5.16 -1.20
CA THR A 133 -10.48 -4.36 -2.37
C THR A 133 -9.25 -3.97 -3.19
N VAL A 134 -8.10 -3.65 -2.58
CA VAL A 134 -6.85 -3.43 -3.33
C VAL A 134 -6.42 -4.69 -4.08
N LEU A 135 -6.47 -5.86 -3.43
CA LEU A 135 -6.11 -7.14 -4.07
C LEU A 135 -7.05 -7.50 -5.22
N ALA A 136 -8.35 -7.22 -5.06
CA ALA A 136 -9.33 -7.37 -6.13
C ALA A 136 -9.04 -6.43 -7.30
N VAL A 137 -8.60 -5.19 -7.03
CA VAL A 137 -8.16 -4.27 -8.08
C VAL A 137 -6.95 -4.82 -8.83
N ASP A 138 -5.94 -5.39 -8.16
CA ASP A 138 -4.81 -6.04 -8.84
C ASP A 138 -5.28 -7.10 -9.82
N PHE A 139 -6.16 -7.99 -9.36
CA PHE A 139 -6.74 -9.04 -10.19
C PHE A 139 -7.51 -8.48 -11.39
N LEU A 140 -8.41 -7.52 -11.17
CA LEU A 140 -9.20 -6.90 -12.25
C LEU A 140 -8.33 -6.16 -13.27
N LEU A 141 -7.18 -5.64 -12.86
CA LEU A 141 -6.20 -4.99 -13.72
C LEU A 141 -5.21 -5.96 -14.38
N HIS A 142 -5.41 -7.27 -14.19
CA HIS A 142 -4.52 -8.34 -14.70
C HIS A 142 -3.08 -8.22 -14.16
N GLU A 143 -2.92 -7.70 -12.95
CA GLU A 143 -1.63 -7.53 -12.27
C GLU A 143 -1.38 -8.57 -11.18
N GLY A 144 -2.28 -9.54 -11.00
CA GLY A 144 -2.12 -10.57 -9.99
C GLY A 144 -3.29 -11.53 -9.95
N THR A 145 -3.30 -12.36 -8.91
CA THR A 145 -4.41 -13.29 -8.63
C THR A 145 -5.16 -12.85 -7.38
N TRP A 146 -6.42 -13.28 -7.25
CA TRP A 146 -7.21 -13.05 -6.05
C TRP A 146 -7.97 -14.31 -5.69
N LYS A 147 -7.78 -14.82 -4.48
CA LYS A 147 -8.30 -16.16 -4.06
C LYS A 147 -9.81 -16.33 -4.12
N TYR A 148 -10.58 -15.25 -4.25
CA TYR A 148 -12.05 -15.28 -4.32
C TYR A 148 -12.61 -15.17 -5.74
N ALA A 149 -11.73 -15.06 -6.75
CA ALA A 149 -12.10 -15.02 -8.15
C ALA A 149 -11.09 -15.81 -9.00
N ASN A 150 -11.42 -16.02 -10.27
CA ASN A 150 -10.59 -16.77 -11.21
C ASN A 150 -10.79 -16.23 -12.63
N ASP A 151 -10.14 -16.86 -13.61
CA ASP A 151 -10.16 -16.43 -15.01
C ASP A 151 -11.57 -16.38 -15.62
N GLU A 152 -12.57 -17.10 -15.08
CA GLU A 152 -13.96 -17.01 -15.54
C GLU A 152 -14.55 -15.62 -15.26
N VAL A 153 -14.16 -14.99 -14.14
CA VAL A 153 -14.53 -13.61 -13.82
C VAL A 153 -13.82 -12.65 -14.76
N LEU A 154 -12.51 -12.84 -15.02
CA LEU A 154 -11.78 -11.98 -15.96
C LEU A 154 -12.35 -12.04 -17.37
N ALA A 155 -12.83 -13.21 -17.80
CA ALA A 155 -13.45 -13.40 -19.12
C ALA A 155 -14.70 -12.54 -19.34
N ILE A 156 -15.39 -12.12 -18.28
CA ILE A 156 -16.58 -11.25 -18.37
C ILE A 156 -16.30 -9.79 -18.02
N VAL A 157 -15.13 -9.49 -17.44
CA VAL A 157 -14.71 -8.12 -17.15
C VAL A 157 -14.28 -7.48 -18.47
N PRO A 158 -14.85 -6.32 -18.86
CA PRO A 158 -14.47 -5.67 -20.10
C PRO A 158 -13.01 -5.19 -20.00
N TRP A 159 -12.12 -5.86 -20.72
CA TRP A 159 -10.71 -5.50 -20.81
C TRP A 159 -10.31 -5.21 -22.26
N SER A 160 -9.46 -4.21 -22.45
CA SER A 160 -8.94 -3.84 -23.77
C SER A 160 -7.60 -3.13 -23.63
N GLU A 161 -6.84 -3.08 -24.72
CA GLU A 161 -5.60 -2.32 -24.79
C GLU A 161 -5.81 -0.83 -24.45
N VAL A 162 -6.97 -0.26 -24.79
CA VAL A 162 -7.32 1.12 -24.44
C VAL A 162 -7.43 1.31 -22.93
N LEU A 163 -8.01 0.32 -22.22
CA LEU A 163 -8.08 0.34 -20.75
C LEU A 163 -6.70 0.13 -20.12
N ALA A 164 -5.89 -0.79 -20.67
CA ALA A 164 -4.52 -1.00 -20.22
C ALA A 164 -3.70 0.30 -20.32
N GLN A 165 -3.76 0.98 -21.47
CA GLN A 165 -3.12 2.27 -21.69
C GLN A 165 -3.68 3.34 -20.75
N HIS A 166 -5.01 3.39 -20.55
CA HIS A 166 -5.64 4.31 -19.61
C HIS A 166 -5.04 4.16 -18.22
N PHE A 167 -4.99 2.94 -17.66
CA PHE A 167 -4.46 2.73 -16.32
C PHE A 167 -2.95 2.96 -16.20
N ALA A 168 -2.20 2.79 -17.29
CA ALA A 168 -0.77 3.10 -17.34
C ALA A 168 -0.45 4.60 -17.45
N GLN A 169 -1.42 5.47 -17.72
CA GLN A 169 -1.18 6.91 -17.85
C GLN A 169 -0.64 7.51 -16.55
N GLU A 170 0.46 8.25 -16.68
CA GLU A 170 1.02 9.06 -15.61
C GLU A 170 0.08 10.23 -15.29
N VAL A 171 -0.20 10.42 -13.99
CA VAL A 171 -1.04 11.52 -13.51
C VAL A 171 -0.17 12.68 -13.03
N SER A 172 0.88 12.38 -12.28
CA SER A 172 1.94 13.27 -11.83
C SER A 172 3.22 12.45 -11.64
N SER A 173 4.37 13.10 -11.38
CA SER A 173 5.65 12.42 -11.20
C SER A 173 5.52 11.24 -10.22
N GLY A 174 5.78 10.03 -10.71
CA GLY A 174 5.77 8.80 -9.92
C GLY A 174 4.40 8.15 -9.70
N SER A 175 3.29 8.75 -10.15
CA SER A 175 1.94 8.18 -10.01
C SER A 175 1.28 7.89 -11.35
N THR A 176 0.61 6.75 -11.41
CA THR A 176 -0.24 6.33 -12.53
C THR A 176 -1.70 6.26 -12.11
N ARG A 177 -2.62 6.30 -13.08
CA ARG A 177 -4.05 6.10 -12.81
C ARG A 177 -4.32 4.80 -12.06
N ARG A 178 -3.56 3.74 -12.37
CA ARG A 178 -3.56 2.47 -11.65
C ARG A 178 -3.18 2.61 -10.18
N SER A 179 -2.02 3.19 -9.87
CA SER A 179 -1.57 3.34 -8.47
C SER A 179 -2.56 4.16 -7.64
N LEU A 180 -3.16 5.19 -8.24
CA LEU A 180 -4.17 6.02 -7.59
C LEU A 180 -5.52 5.29 -7.45
N LEU A 181 -5.87 4.38 -8.35
CA LEU A 181 -7.03 3.51 -8.19
C LEU A 181 -6.84 2.55 -7.01
N LYS A 182 -5.65 1.94 -6.86
CA LYS A 182 -5.33 1.10 -5.69
C LYS A 182 -5.37 1.91 -4.39
N LEU A 183 -4.85 3.14 -4.41
CA LEU A 183 -4.93 4.04 -3.26
C LEU A 183 -6.37 4.42 -2.91
N ALA A 184 -7.20 4.72 -3.90
CA ALA A 184 -8.63 4.97 -3.66
C ALA A 184 -9.35 3.72 -3.14
N ALA A 185 -9.03 2.53 -3.67
CA ALA A 185 -9.58 1.27 -3.15
C ALA A 185 -9.25 1.05 -1.67
N LEU A 186 -8.03 1.40 -1.23
CA LEU A 186 -7.65 1.34 0.18
C LEU A 186 -8.47 2.32 1.05
N LEU A 187 -8.80 3.49 0.50
CA LEU A 187 -9.47 4.59 1.22
C LEU A 187 -11.00 4.65 1.04
N HIS A 188 -11.59 3.86 0.15
CA HIS A 188 -12.97 4.04 -0.31
C HIS A 188 -14.01 4.03 0.83
N ASP A 189 -13.73 3.27 1.89
CA ASP A 189 -14.59 3.09 3.05
C ASP A 189 -13.98 3.63 4.36
N VAL A 190 -12.95 4.48 4.27
CA VAL A 190 -12.18 4.97 5.43
C VAL A 190 -13.06 5.60 6.50
N SER A 191 -14.19 6.22 6.11
CA SER A 191 -15.10 6.94 6.99
C SER A 191 -16.36 6.17 7.41
N LYS A 192 -16.43 4.86 7.13
CA LYS A 192 -17.50 3.99 7.68
C LYS A 192 -17.53 3.98 9.21
N PRO A 193 -16.39 3.92 9.94
CA PRO A 193 -16.40 3.89 11.41
C PRO A 193 -17.15 5.07 12.04
N GLU A 194 -16.92 6.29 11.55
CA GLU A 194 -17.47 7.55 12.07
C GLU A 194 -18.96 7.71 11.77
N THR A 195 -19.43 7.06 10.70
CA THR A 195 -20.83 7.13 10.26
C THR A 195 -21.65 5.91 10.65
N LYS A 196 -21.05 5.00 11.43
CA LYS A 196 -21.70 3.79 11.91
C LYS A 196 -22.86 4.14 12.84
N ALA A 197 -24.05 3.70 12.47
CA ALA A 197 -25.23 3.79 13.30
C ALA A 197 -26.06 2.50 13.23
N ILE A 198 -26.86 2.25 14.27
CA ILE A 198 -27.75 1.10 14.37
C ILE A 198 -29.17 1.62 14.21
N GLY A 199 -29.89 1.13 13.21
CA GLY A 199 -31.28 1.48 12.96
C GLY A 199 -32.22 0.85 13.99
N GLU A 200 -33.47 1.30 14.01
CA GLU A 200 -34.51 0.77 14.90
C GLU A 200 -34.77 -0.73 14.70
N ASP A 201 -34.46 -1.26 13.51
CA ASP A 201 -34.54 -2.68 13.14
C ASP A 201 -33.30 -3.50 13.56
N GLY A 202 -32.35 -2.87 14.26
CA GLY A 202 -31.08 -3.47 14.67
C GLY A 202 -30.04 -3.57 13.55
N ARG A 203 -30.31 -3.06 12.34
CA ARG A 203 -29.35 -3.12 11.22
C ARG A 203 -28.34 -1.99 11.31
N THR A 204 -27.08 -2.34 11.05
CA THR A 204 -25.99 -1.35 10.92
C THR A 204 -26.10 -0.62 9.59
N HIS A 205 -25.93 0.70 9.62
CA HIS A 205 -25.84 1.55 8.43
C HIS A 205 -24.67 2.53 8.55
N PHE A 206 -24.19 3.01 7.41
CA PHE A 206 -23.06 3.93 7.27
C PHE A 206 -23.48 5.13 6.41
N LEU A 207 -24.55 5.82 6.80
CA LEU A 207 -25.11 6.88 5.95
C LEU A 207 -24.16 8.08 5.87
N GLY A 208 -23.84 8.51 4.66
CA GLY A 208 -22.94 9.64 4.44
C GLY A 208 -21.45 9.31 4.45
N HIS A 209 -21.05 8.04 4.63
CA HIS A 209 -19.64 7.64 4.65
C HIS A 209 -18.88 8.08 3.40
N ALA A 210 -19.46 7.95 2.20
CA ALA A 210 -18.78 8.34 0.96
C ALA A 210 -18.38 9.82 0.95
N LYS A 211 -19.29 10.73 1.33
CA LYS A 211 -19.00 12.18 1.38
C LYS A 211 -17.93 12.50 2.44
N LEU A 212 -18.01 11.86 3.60
CA LEU A 212 -17.01 12.05 4.67
C LEU A 212 -15.66 11.40 4.28
N GLY A 213 -15.70 10.27 3.58
CA GLY A 213 -14.55 9.53 3.06
C GLY A 213 -13.79 10.34 2.03
N ALA A 214 -14.49 10.95 1.08
CA ALA A 214 -13.86 11.84 0.10
C ALA A 214 -13.12 13.01 0.77
N ALA A 215 -13.75 13.66 1.76
CA ALA A 215 -13.12 14.73 2.52
C ALA A 215 -11.90 14.24 3.32
N MET A 216 -12.01 13.09 3.98
CA MET A 216 -10.91 12.49 4.73
C MET A 216 -9.75 12.06 3.82
N ALA A 217 -10.05 11.52 2.63
CA ALA A 217 -9.05 11.18 1.64
C ALA A 217 -8.28 12.42 1.16
N VAL A 218 -8.95 13.57 1.00
CA VAL A 218 -8.26 14.84 0.71
C VAL A 218 -7.28 15.19 1.83
N ASP A 219 -7.72 15.18 3.10
CA ASP A 219 -6.87 15.50 4.25
C ASP A 219 -5.64 14.58 4.35
N ILE A 220 -5.84 13.26 4.15
CA ILE A 220 -4.77 12.25 4.14
C ILE A 220 -3.75 12.57 3.03
N LEU A 221 -4.21 12.83 1.82
CA LEU A 221 -3.34 13.03 0.66
C LEU A 221 -2.62 14.39 0.70
N GLU A 222 -3.24 15.43 1.28
CA GLU A 222 -2.58 16.71 1.55
C GLU A 222 -1.45 16.57 2.58
N ARG A 223 -1.69 15.79 3.64
CA ARG A 223 -0.66 15.45 4.65
C ARG A 223 0.51 14.69 4.02
N LEU A 224 0.23 13.79 3.08
CA LEU A 224 1.23 13.04 2.31
C LEU A 224 1.81 13.83 1.11
N ARG A 225 1.46 15.11 0.95
CA ARG A 225 2.01 15.99 -0.11
C ARG A 225 1.76 15.49 -1.54
N PHE A 226 0.61 14.86 -1.78
CA PHE A 226 0.15 14.60 -3.15
C PHE A 226 -0.20 15.89 -3.88
N SER A 227 -0.11 15.87 -5.21
CA SER A 227 -0.50 17.01 -6.05
C SER A 227 -2.01 17.19 -6.05
N SER A 228 -2.49 18.42 -6.27
CA SER A 228 -3.93 18.70 -6.36
C SER A 228 -4.64 17.87 -7.44
N LYS A 229 -3.93 17.49 -8.51
CA LYS A 229 -4.47 16.64 -9.57
C LYS A 229 -4.66 15.20 -9.10
N GLU A 230 -3.72 14.67 -8.31
CA GLU A 230 -3.82 13.32 -7.73
C GLU A 230 -4.93 13.27 -6.68
N ILE A 231 -4.94 14.26 -5.77
CA ILE A 231 -5.97 14.41 -4.74
C ILE A 231 -7.35 14.44 -5.38
N LYS A 232 -7.55 15.26 -6.41
CA LYS A 232 -8.86 15.36 -7.06
C LYS A 232 -9.31 14.06 -7.71
N LEU A 233 -8.38 13.27 -8.23
CA LEU A 233 -8.72 11.98 -8.84
C LEU A 233 -9.17 10.98 -7.77
N VAL A 234 -8.44 10.88 -6.66
CA VAL A 234 -8.79 9.96 -5.55
C VAL A 234 -10.10 10.39 -4.87
N GLU A 235 -10.28 11.69 -4.60
CA GLU A 235 -11.51 12.25 -4.01
C GLU A 235 -12.78 11.86 -4.81
N VAL A 236 -12.69 11.77 -6.14
CA VAL A 236 -13.84 11.40 -6.98
C VAL A 236 -14.14 9.90 -6.94
N MET A 237 -13.16 9.07 -6.57
CA MET A 237 -13.28 7.60 -6.54
C MET A 237 -13.70 7.06 -5.17
N VAL A 238 -13.55 7.87 -4.11
CA VAL A 238 -13.94 7.58 -2.72
C VAL A 238 -15.34 8.14 -2.45
#